data_AF-A0A2K3M6M6-F1
#
_entry.id   AF-A0A2K3M6M6-F1
#
_cell.length_a   1.000
_cell.length_b   1.000
_cell.length_c   1.000
_cell.angle_alpha   90.00
_cell.angle_beta   90.00
_cell.angle_gamma   90.00
#
_symmetry.space_group_name_H-M   'P 1'
#
loop_
_entity.id
_entity.type
_entity.pdbx_description
1 polymer ?
#
loop_
_entity_poly.entity_id
_entity_poly.type
_entity_poly.pdbx_seq_one_letter_code
_entity_poly.pdbx_strand_id
1 'polypeptide(L)'
;KALVEMHNWKVLLENDQLHIEREQGRVFEGWNEGQIYFPPTYKYSNNSDRYAGDERQSKQKRRTPAWCDRILWYGRGLRQLSYVRGESRFSDHRPVCSVFLAEVESVSRNRIRKCSSCSSSRVEVEELLPHSHGYNYTDLTFY
;
A
#
# COMPACT_ATOMS: atom_id res chain seq x y z
N LYS A 1 -14.06 -3.21 20.73
CA LYS A 1 -14.41 -4.50 20.05
C LYS A 1 -15.77 -4.43 19.37
N ALA A 2 -16.80 -3.84 19.99
CA ALA A 2 -18.11 -3.64 19.37
C ALA A 2 -18.07 -3.04 17.94
N LEU A 3 -17.21 -2.05 17.67
CA LEU A 3 -17.11 -1.43 16.34
C LEU A 3 -16.60 -2.38 15.24
N VAL A 4 -15.74 -3.35 15.58
CA VAL A 4 -15.25 -4.37 14.64
C VAL A 4 -16.35 -5.37 14.33
N GLU A 5 -17.13 -5.76 15.34
CA GLU A 5 -18.28 -6.66 15.17
C GLU A 5 -19.40 -6.01 14.36
N MET A 6 -19.58 -4.69 14.50
CA MET A 6 -20.56 -3.91 13.73
C MET A 6 -20.08 -3.50 12.33
N HIS A 7 -18.89 -3.94 11.90
CA HIS A 7 -18.31 -3.60 10.59
C HIS A 7 -18.21 -2.09 10.32
N ASN A 8 -18.16 -1.27 11.38
CA ASN A 8 -18.09 0.18 11.24
C ASN A 8 -16.63 0.64 11.20
N TRP A 9 -15.99 0.32 10.07
CA TRP A 9 -14.58 0.61 9.83
C TRP A 9 -14.30 2.12 9.81
N LYS A 10 -15.27 2.91 9.37
CA LYS A 10 -15.14 4.37 9.28
C LYS A 10 -14.81 5.00 10.63
N VAL A 11 -15.57 4.68 11.67
CA VAL A 11 -15.34 5.22 13.03
C VAL A 11 -14.00 4.75 13.62
N LEU A 12 -13.55 3.55 13.25
CA LEU A 12 -12.24 3.05 13.67
C LEU A 12 -11.09 3.78 12.94
N LEU A 13 -11.27 4.10 11.67
CA LEU A 13 -10.31 4.87 10.86
C LEU A 13 -10.19 6.32 11.33
N GLU A 14 -11.25 6.92 11.88
CA GLU A 14 -11.17 8.25 12.50
C GLU A 14 -10.18 8.31 13.68
N ASN A 15 -9.86 7.15 14.27
CA ASN A 15 -8.89 7.03 15.37
C ASN A 15 -7.56 6.40 14.91
N ASP A 16 -7.38 6.19 13.61
CA ASP A 16 -6.15 5.66 13.04
C ASP A 16 -5.05 6.71 13.07
N GLN A 17 -3.91 6.36 13.68
CA GLN A 17 -2.76 7.25 13.79
C GLN A 17 -2.28 7.73 12.43
N LEU A 18 -2.15 6.86 11.42
CA LEU A 18 -1.69 7.29 10.11
C LEU A 18 -2.66 8.29 9.47
N HIS A 19 -3.96 8.07 9.63
CA HIS A 19 -4.99 8.98 9.12
C HIS A 19 -4.89 10.36 9.78
N ILE A 20 -4.85 10.41 11.12
CA ILE A 20 -4.76 11.65 11.91
C ILE A 20 -3.48 12.42 11.56
N GLU A 21 -2.34 11.76 11.53
CA GLU A 21 -1.05 12.40 11.24
C GLU A 21 -1.00 12.98 9.82
N ARG A 22 -1.66 12.32 8.85
CA ARG A 22 -1.79 12.82 7.47
C ARG A 22 -2.75 13.99 7.34
N GLU A 23 -3.93 13.91 7.98
CA GLU A 23 -4.89 15.03 7.99
C GLU A 23 -4.30 16.28 8.64
N GLN A 24 -3.43 16.09 9.63
CA GLN A 24 -2.72 17.18 10.31
C GLN A 24 -1.44 17.62 9.57
N GLY A 25 -1.18 17.08 8.38
CA GLY A 25 -0.07 17.47 7.52
C GLY A 25 1.33 17.16 8.08
N ARG A 26 1.45 16.27 9.07
CA ARG A 26 2.75 15.96 9.71
C ARG A 26 3.55 14.90 8.98
N VAL A 27 2.88 14.03 8.23
CA VAL A 27 3.49 12.92 7.49
C VAL A 27 2.84 12.76 6.12
N PHE A 28 3.59 12.23 5.16
CA PHE A 28 3.10 11.88 3.82
C PHE A 28 2.36 13.03 3.10
N GLU A 29 2.88 14.26 3.21
CA GLU A 29 2.29 15.43 2.55
C GLU A 29 2.20 15.22 1.03
N GLY A 30 1.02 15.47 0.47
CA GLY A 30 0.71 15.28 -0.96
C GLY A 30 0.60 13.82 -1.42
N TRP A 31 0.80 12.83 -0.54
CA TRP A 31 0.50 11.43 -0.85
C TRP A 31 -0.98 11.15 -0.70
N ASN A 32 -1.47 10.28 -1.55
CA ASN A 32 -2.83 9.79 -1.60
C ASN A 32 -2.90 8.37 -1.03
N GLU A 33 -4.06 8.03 -0.45
CA GLU A 33 -4.38 6.67 -0.04
C GLU A 33 -5.81 6.36 -0.43
N GLY A 34 -6.04 5.10 -0.79
CA GLY A 34 -7.36 4.60 -1.13
C GLY A 34 -8.28 4.57 0.08
N GLN A 35 -9.57 4.67 -0.17
CA GLN A 35 -10.53 4.47 0.90
C GLN A 35 -10.51 3.01 1.36
N ILE A 36 -10.38 2.83 2.67
CA ILE A 36 -10.31 1.50 3.30
C ILE A 36 -11.73 1.03 3.60
N TYR A 37 -12.12 -0.07 2.99
CA TYR A 37 -13.41 -0.74 3.20
C TYR A 37 -13.26 -2.15 3.79
N PHE A 38 -12.04 -2.52 4.19
CA PHE A 38 -11.70 -3.83 4.74
C PHE A 38 -11.33 -3.73 6.23
N PRO A 39 -11.50 -4.82 7.00
CA PRO A 39 -11.22 -4.81 8.43
C PRO A 39 -9.71 -4.69 8.71
N PRO A 40 -9.32 -4.33 9.95
CA PRO A 40 -7.92 -4.27 10.37
C PRO A 40 -7.11 -5.49 9.96
N THR A 41 -5.86 -5.29 9.55
CA THR A 41 -5.01 -6.36 8.99
C THR A 41 -4.16 -7.05 10.05
N TYR A 42 -4.09 -6.49 11.26
CA TYR A 42 -3.29 -6.96 12.39
C TYR A 42 -4.08 -6.77 13.71
N LYS A 43 -3.87 -7.53 14.78
CA LYS A 43 -3.11 -8.78 14.91
C LYS A 43 -4.06 -9.96 14.96
N TYR A 44 -3.86 -10.97 14.14
CA TYR A 44 -4.64 -12.21 14.15
C TYR A 44 -4.00 -13.30 15.01
N SER A 45 -4.82 -14.19 15.55
CA SER A 45 -4.36 -15.44 16.15
C SER A 45 -3.88 -16.40 15.07
N ASN A 46 -2.92 -17.27 15.41
CA ASN A 46 -2.28 -18.15 14.44
C ASN A 46 -3.31 -19.04 13.72
N ASN A 47 -3.27 -19.05 12.39
CA ASN A 47 -4.19 -19.82 11.54
C ASN A 47 -5.70 -19.58 11.84
N SER A 48 -6.08 -18.37 12.24
CA SER A 48 -7.46 -18.03 12.63
C SER A 48 -7.89 -16.65 12.12
N ASP A 49 -9.19 -16.44 11.93
CA ASP A 49 -9.80 -15.14 11.63
C ASP A 49 -10.13 -14.31 12.89
N ARG A 50 -9.76 -14.83 14.06
CA ARG A 50 -9.92 -14.12 15.33
C ARG A 50 -8.73 -13.21 15.58
N TYR A 51 -8.99 -11.99 16.01
CA TYR A 51 -7.93 -11.10 16.49
C TYR A 51 -7.29 -11.63 17.78
N ALA A 52 -5.99 -11.46 17.91
CA ALA A 52 -5.22 -11.87 19.06
C ALA A 52 -5.73 -11.16 20.33
N GLY A 53 -6.00 -11.91 21.40
CA GLY A 53 -6.59 -11.39 22.63
C GLY A 53 -8.13 -11.41 22.66
N ASP A 54 -8.75 -12.19 21.76
CA ASP A 54 -10.17 -12.56 21.85
C ASP A 54 -10.46 -13.75 22.76
N GLU A 55 -9.42 -14.50 23.10
CA GLU A 55 -9.54 -15.62 24.04
C GLU A 55 -9.34 -15.13 25.48
N ARG A 56 -10.37 -15.34 26.32
CA ARG A 56 -10.39 -14.98 27.74
C ARG A 56 -9.29 -15.67 28.58
N GLN A 57 -8.56 -16.63 28.00
CA GLN A 57 -7.60 -17.49 28.70
C GLN A 57 -6.12 -17.27 28.30
N SER A 58 -5.81 -16.47 27.27
CA SER A 58 -4.39 -16.28 26.88
C SER A 58 -3.74 -15.17 27.72
N LYS A 59 -2.63 -15.49 28.42
CA LYS A 59 -1.75 -14.51 29.11
C LYS A 59 -0.99 -13.59 28.13
N GLN A 60 -1.26 -13.66 26.83
CA GLN A 60 -0.57 -12.86 25.83
C GLN A 60 -1.09 -11.41 25.83
N LYS A 61 -0.16 -10.48 25.65
CA LYS A 61 -0.39 -9.03 25.63
C LYS A 61 -1.47 -8.71 24.58
N ARG A 62 -2.63 -8.24 25.04
CA ARG A 62 -3.77 -7.88 24.16
C ARG A 62 -3.33 -6.74 23.24
N ARG A 63 -3.35 -6.96 21.93
CA ARG A 63 -3.11 -5.92 20.92
C ARG A 63 -4.45 -5.48 20.35
N THR A 64 -4.64 -4.18 20.21
CA THR A 64 -5.82 -3.62 19.54
C THR A 64 -5.70 -3.90 18.03
N PRO A 65 -6.78 -4.35 17.37
CA PRO A 65 -6.78 -4.47 15.92
C PRO A 65 -6.39 -3.15 15.24
N ALA A 66 -5.52 -3.20 14.24
CA ALA A 66 -4.97 -2.05 13.54
C ALA A 66 -4.73 -2.32 12.04
N TRP A 67 -4.76 -1.25 11.23
CA TRP A 67 -4.37 -1.25 9.83
C TRP A 67 -2.89 -0.88 9.70
N CYS A 68 -2.02 -1.84 9.97
CA CYS A 68 -0.56 -1.64 9.88
C CYS A 68 -0.02 -1.75 8.45
N ASP A 69 -0.77 -2.40 7.56
CA ASP A 69 -0.35 -2.72 6.20
C ASP A 69 -1.04 -1.79 5.20
N ARG A 70 -0.28 -0.84 4.61
CA ARG A 70 -0.83 0.33 3.88
C ARG A 70 -0.15 0.55 2.55
N ILE A 71 -0.90 1.00 1.55
CA ILE A 71 -0.40 1.33 0.21
C ILE A 71 -0.80 2.77 -0.14
N LEU A 72 0.20 3.65 -0.21
CA LEU A 72 0.03 5.06 -0.57
C LEU A 72 0.71 5.33 -1.91
N TRP A 73 0.28 6.38 -2.61
CA TRP A 73 0.92 6.83 -3.85
C TRP A 73 1.05 8.35 -3.91
N TYR A 74 2.02 8.83 -4.67
CA TYR A 74 2.28 10.26 -4.88
C TYR A 74 2.34 10.57 -6.38
N GLY A 75 1.98 11.80 -6.74
CA GLY A 75 2.08 12.30 -8.11
C GLY A 75 0.82 12.09 -8.95
N ARG A 76 0.95 12.34 -10.26
CA ARG A 76 -0.13 12.27 -11.26
C ARG A 76 0.00 11.00 -12.10
N GLY A 77 -1.05 10.69 -12.86
CA GLY A 77 -1.06 9.54 -13.79
C GLY A 77 -1.32 8.19 -13.12
N LEU A 78 -1.53 8.13 -11.81
CA LEU A 78 -1.96 6.92 -11.11
C LEU A 78 -3.43 7.03 -10.71
N ARG A 79 -4.26 6.11 -11.21
CA ARG A 79 -5.65 5.92 -10.77
C ARG A 79 -5.80 4.59 -10.08
N GLN A 80 -6.06 4.61 -8.78
CA GLN A 80 -6.32 3.38 -8.02
C GLN A 80 -7.64 2.74 -8.46
N LEU A 81 -7.59 1.45 -8.78
CA LEU A 81 -8.74 0.65 -9.23
C LEU A 81 -9.30 -0.22 -8.10
N SER A 82 -8.44 -0.72 -7.22
CA SER A 82 -8.86 -1.50 -6.06
C SER A 82 -7.89 -1.33 -4.90
N TYR A 83 -8.39 -1.50 -3.67
CA TYR A 83 -7.61 -1.53 -2.45
C TYR A 83 -8.27 -2.53 -1.49
N VAL A 84 -7.70 -3.72 -1.36
CA VAL A 84 -8.35 -4.84 -0.69
C VAL A 84 -7.40 -5.62 0.20
N ARG A 85 -7.96 -6.29 1.20
CA ARG A 85 -7.27 -7.24 2.06
C ARG A 85 -7.54 -8.66 1.58
N GLY A 86 -6.49 -9.49 1.53
CA GLY A 86 -6.61 -10.92 1.28
C GLY A 86 -6.84 -11.72 2.57
N GLU A 87 -7.30 -12.97 2.42
CA GLU A 87 -7.68 -13.87 3.53
C GLU A 87 -6.63 -14.94 3.87
N SER A 88 -5.39 -14.74 3.42
CA SER A 88 -4.28 -15.64 3.75
C SER A 88 -4.00 -15.64 5.25
N ARG A 89 -3.87 -16.84 5.84
CA ARG A 89 -3.67 -17.05 7.30
C ARG A 89 -2.26 -17.49 7.68
N PHE A 90 -1.30 -17.38 6.75
CA PHE A 90 0.09 -17.78 6.98
C PHE A 90 0.83 -16.89 7.99
N SER A 91 0.29 -15.71 8.30
CA SER A 91 0.85 -14.74 9.24
C SER A 91 -0.24 -14.25 10.22
N ASP A 92 0.19 -13.57 11.28
CA ASP A 92 -0.69 -12.76 12.14
C ASP A 92 -1.11 -11.44 11.48
N HIS A 93 -0.59 -11.16 10.28
CA HIS A 93 -1.07 -10.15 9.35
C HIS A 93 -1.91 -10.75 8.22
N ARG A 94 -2.83 -9.96 7.68
CA ARG A 94 -3.53 -10.24 6.43
C ARG A 94 -2.90 -9.43 5.29
N PRO A 95 -2.58 -10.05 4.14
CA PRO A 95 -1.96 -9.34 3.03
C PRO A 95 -2.90 -8.25 2.50
N VAL A 96 -2.32 -7.13 2.06
CA VAL A 96 -3.06 -6.02 1.44
C VAL A 96 -2.56 -5.85 0.01
N CYS A 97 -3.47 -5.65 -0.92
CA CYS A 97 -3.12 -5.37 -2.31
C CYS A 97 -3.89 -4.17 -2.85
N SER A 98 -3.28 -3.49 -3.81
CA SER A 98 -3.85 -2.36 -4.52
C SER A 98 -3.51 -2.48 -5.99
N VAL A 99 -4.50 -2.25 -6.85
CA VAL A 99 -4.32 -2.24 -8.31
C VAL A 99 -4.43 -0.81 -8.80
N PHE A 100 -3.52 -0.40 -9.68
CA PHE A 100 -3.50 0.93 -10.27
C PHE A 100 -3.54 0.85 -11.79
N LEU A 101 -4.25 1.80 -12.40
CA LEU A 101 -4.03 2.18 -13.78
C LEU A 101 -2.95 3.27 -13.80
N ALA A 102 -1.87 3.03 -14.55
CA ALA A 102 -0.75 3.96 -14.67
C ALA A 102 -0.69 4.53 -16.09
N GLU A 103 -0.72 5.86 -16.19
CA GLU A 103 -0.44 6.59 -17.42
C GLU A 103 1.08 6.64 -17.62
N VAL A 104 1.52 6.29 -18.83
CA VAL A 104 2.93 6.25 -19.20
C VAL A 104 3.14 7.06 -20.46
N GLU A 105 4.08 8.00 -20.42
CA GLU A 105 4.53 8.71 -21.62
C GLU A 105 5.41 7.79 -22.45
N SER A 106 4.97 7.47 -23.68
CA SER A 106 5.80 6.75 -24.63
C SER A 106 6.60 7.74 -25.47
N VAL A 107 7.91 7.84 -25.23
CA VAL A 107 8.81 8.63 -26.07
C VAL A 107 9.09 7.85 -27.37
N SER A 108 8.43 8.25 -28.46
CA SER A 108 8.76 7.75 -29.79
C SER A 108 10.17 8.19 -30.19
N ARG A 109 11.05 7.23 -30.51
CA ARG A 109 12.42 7.46 -31.01
C ARG A 109 12.48 8.42 -32.21
N ASN A 110 11.39 8.55 -32.98
CA ASN A 110 11.32 9.42 -34.15
C ASN A 110 11.12 10.91 -33.81
N ARG A 111 10.77 11.27 -32.55
CA ARG A 111 10.59 12.66 -32.11
C ARG A 111 11.80 13.28 -31.40
N ILE A 112 12.79 12.49 -31.02
CA ILE A 112 13.98 12.96 -30.28
C ILE A 112 14.85 13.92 -31.12
N ARG A 113 14.65 14.00 -32.44
CA ARG A 113 15.39 14.93 -33.32
C ARG A 113 14.88 16.38 -33.32
N LYS A 114 13.73 16.70 -32.70
CA LYS A 114 13.21 18.07 -32.63
C LYS A 114 12.42 18.28 -31.33
N CYS A 115 13.11 18.63 -30.25
CA CYS A 115 12.68 19.59 -29.22
C CYS A 115 13.45 19.30 -27.91
N SER A 116 14.45 20.13 -27.63
CA SER A 116 15.24 20.14 -26.38
C SER A 116 14.60 21.01 -25.29
N SER A 117 13.28 21.03 -25.17
CA SER A 117 12.60 21.78 -24.11
C SER A 117 11.34 21.06 -23.65
N CYS A 118 11.48 20.22 -22.63
CA CYS A 118 10.36 19.70 -21.84
C CYS A 118 10.78 19.74 -20.37
N SER A 119 10.07 20.53 -19.57
CA SER A 119 10.23 20.59 -18.12
C SER A 119 9.94 19.23 -17.51
N SER A 120 10.99 18.60 -17.03
CA SER A 120 11.00 17.29 -16.42
C SER A 120 10.22 17.26 -15.11
N SER A 121 9.05 16.63 -15.08
CA SER A 121 8.48 16.08 -13.85
C SER A 121 9.18 14.75 -13.54
N ARG A 122 10.44 14.84 -13.11
CA ARG A 122 11.18 13.72 -12.50
C ARG A 122 10.77 13.67 -11.03
N VAL A 123 10.27 12.52 -10.59
CA VAL A 123 10.27 12.18 -9.17
C VAL A 123 11.71 11.79 -8.84
N GLU A 124 12.40 12.63 -8.06
CA GLU A 124 13.74 12.32 -7.56
C GLU A 124 13.65 11.16 -6.55
N VAL A 125 13.85 9.95 -7.05
CA VAL A 125 14.27 8.80 -6.22
C VAL A 125 15.49 8.20 -6.89
N GLU A 126 16.54 9.00 -7.00
CA GLU A 126 17.81 8.58 -7.59
C GLU A 126 18.97 9.03 -6.69
N GLU A 127 19.15 8.33 -5.58
CA GLU A 127 20.47 8.07 -5.04
C GLU A 127 20.37 6.77 -4.23
N LEU A 128 21.02 5.69 -4.70
CA LEU A 128 21.56 4.55 -3.93
C LEU A 128 21.64 3.22 -4.71
N LEU A 129 21.33 3.14 -6.00
CA LEU A 129 21.63 1.92 -6.77
C LEU A 129 22.81 2.14 -7.73
N PRO A 130 23.95 1.45 -7.53
CA PRO A 130 25.06 1.50 -8.48
C PRO A 130 24.64 0.87 -9.81
N HIS A 131 25.07 1.51 -10.89
CA HIS A 131 24.76 1.17 -12.27
C HIS A 131 25.09 -0.31 -12.57
N SER A 132 24.06 -1.11 -12.89
CA SER A 132 24.28 -2.41 -13.50
C SER A 132 24.49 -2.25 -15.01
N HIS A 133 25.74 -2.52 -15.43
CA HIS A 133 26.08 -2.76 -16.83
C HIS A 133 25.15 -3.85 -17.43
N GLY A 134 24.76 -3.60 -18.67
CA GLY A 134 23.68 -4.31 -19.37
C GLY A 134 23.87 -5.82 -19.48
N TYR A 135 22.77 -6.53 -19.24
CA TYR A 135 22.59 -7.90 -19.69
C TYR A 135 21.39 -7.93 -20.65
N ASN A 136 21.64 -8.39 -21.87
CA ASN A 136 20.62 -8.58 -22.90
C ASN A 136 19.78 -9.82 -22.55
N TYR A 137 18.47 -9.63 -22.53
CA TYR A 137 17.49 -10.67 -22.24
C TYR A 137 17.07 -11.34 -23.56
N THR A 138 17.58 -12.53 -23.81
CA THR A 138 16.96 -13.49 -24.74
C THR A 138 16.86 -14.82 -24.02
N ASP A 139 15.66 -15.41 -24.10
CA ASP A 139 15.21 -16.69 -23.55
C ASP A 139 14.91 -16.79 -22.05
N LEU A 140 13.60 -16.72 -21.74
CA LEU A 140 13.01 -17.62 -20.74
C LEU A 140 11.84 -18.36 -21.39
N THR A 141 12.10 -19.58 -21.82
CA THR A 141 11.09 -20.63 -21.99
C THR A 141 10.58 -21.05 -20.62
N PHE A 142 9.25 -21.05 -20.46
CA PHE A 142 8.56 -21.58 -19.29
C PHE A 142 8.62 -23.12 -19.28
N TYR A 143 9.02 -23.69 -18.15
CA TYR A 143 8.60 -25.02 -17.69
C TYR A 143 7.85 -24.84 -16.37
#